data_AF-A0AAU4SE10-F1
#
_entry.id   AF-A0AAU4SE10-F1
#
_cell.length_a   1.000
_cell.length_b   1.000
_cell.length_c   1.000
_cell.angle_alpha   90.00
_cell.angle_beta   90.00
_cell.angle_gamma   90.00
#
_symmetry.space_group_name_H-M   'P 1'
#
loop_
_entity.id
_entity.type
_entity.pdbx_description
1 polymer ?
#
loop_
_entity_poly.entity_id
_entity_poly.type
_entity_poly.pdbx_seq_one_letter_code
_entity_poly.pdbx_strand_id
1 'polypeptide(L)'
;MTGMVADNAFSIEAWGIQVDLPHRDDGEWTARDIVDWAAANTAWHEKKKCATCKGCFVVAEGTLVEVPDGADPMDIRFVAPSEVKRRIAENRLWIDAP
;
A
#
# COMPACT_ATOMS: atom_id res chain seq x y z
N MET A 1 -23.79 -7.68 15.19
CA MET A 1 -22.77 -6.64 15.01
C MET A 1 -22.49 -6.57 13.53
N THR A 2 -23.02 -5.58 12.82
CA THR A 2 -22.69 -5.34 11.41
C THR A 2 -21.29 -4.75 11.37
N GLY A 3 -20.28 -5.61 11.18
CA GLY A 3 -18.91 -5.17 10.96
C GLY A 3 -18.90 -4.29 9.72
N MET A 4 -18.72 -2.98 9.91
CA MET A 4 -18.43 -2.09 8.79
C MET A 4 -17.17 -2.64 8.13
N VAL A 5 -17.31 -3.17 6.91
CA VAL A 5 -16.15 -3.47 6.07
C VAL A 5 -15.45 -2.13 5.88
N ALA A 6 -14.22 -2.02 6.39
CA ALA A 6 -13.45 -0.79 6.29
C ALA A 6 -13.23 -0.51 4.81
N ASP A 7 -13.61 0.67 4.32
CA ASP A 7 -13.27 1.07 2.95
C ASP A 7 -11.75 1.31 2.87
N ASN A 8 -11.03 0.29 2.44
CA ASN A 8 -9.58 0.28 2.32
C ASN A 8 -9.07 0.82 0.97
N ALA A 9 -9.89 1.53 0.19
CA ALA A 9 -9.37 2.28 -0.95
C ALA A 9 -8.51 3.47 -0.47
N PHE A 10 -7.37 3.71 -1.09
CA PHE A 10 -6.48 4.84 -0.78
C PHE A 10 -5.57 5.19 -1.94
N SER A 11 -4.96 6.37 -1.89
CA SER A 11 -4.03 6.83 -2.91
C SER A 11 -2.61 6.93 -2.36
N ILE A 12 -1.64 6.62 -3.22
CA ILE A 12 -0.21 6.80 -2.96
C ILE A 12 0.45 7.45 -4.16
N GLU A 13 1.52 8.21 -3.91
CA GLU A 13 2.40 8.64 -5.00
C GLU A 13 3.52 7.63 -5.16
N ALA A 14 3.57 6.95 -6.29
CA ALA A 14 4.63 6.02 -6.66
C ALA A 14 5.46 6.64 -7.78
N TRP A 15 6.72 6.97 -7.49
CA TRP A 15 7.61 7.65 -8.45
C TRP A 15 6.97 8.90 -9.07
N GLY A 16 6.34 9.82 -8.33
CA GLY A 16 5.74 11.02 -8.94
C GLY A 16 4.54 10.74 -9.86
N ILE A 17 3.87 9.61 -9.68
CA ILE A 17 2.59 9.25 -10.29
C ILE A 17 1.64 8.96 -9.16
N GLN A 18 0.50 9.65 -9.16
CA GLN A 18 -0.60 9.32 -8.26
C GLN A 18 -1.20 7.98 -8.70
N VAL A 19 -1.26 7.06 -7.75
CA VAL A 19 -1.87 5.74 -7.90
C VAL A 19 -3.05 5.65 -6.96
N ASP A 20 -4.23 5.51 -7.52
CA ASP A 20 -5.45 5.23 -6.75
C ASP A 20 -5.61 3.71 -6.64
N LEU A 21 -5.43 3.19 -5.43
CA LEU A 21 -5.55 1.78 -5.13
C LEU A 21 -7.01 1.46 -4.78
N PRO A 22 -7.61 0.47 -5.46
CA PRO A 22 -8.98 0.07 -5.15
C PRO A 22 -9.05 -0.60 -3.77
N HIS A 23 -10.29 -0.73 -3.28
CA HIS A 23 -10.57 -1.46 -2.05
C HIS A 23 -10.04 -2.90 -2.10
N ARG A 24 -9.41 -3.35 -0.99
CA ARG A 24 -9.12 -4.75 -0.68
C ARG A 24 -9.62 -5.07 0.74
N ASP A 25 -10.20 -6.25 0.94
CA ASP A 25 -10.77 -6.64 2.24
C ASP A 25 -9.71 -6.70 3.36
N ASP A 26 -8.49 -7.12 3.03
CA ASP A 26 -7.35 -7.14 3.96
C ASP A 26 -6.71 -5.77 4.17
N GLY A 27 -6.97 -4.82 3.26
CA GLY A 27 -6.39 -3.49 3.25
C GLY A 27 -4.89 -3.47 3.00
N GLU A 28 -4.31 -4.54 2.46
CA GLU A 28 -2.87 -4.70 2.29
C GLU A 28 -2.45 -4.67 0.82
N TRP A 29 -1.37 -3.95 0.54
CA TRP A 29 -0.75 -3.87 -0.78
C TRP A 29 0.76 -4.03 -0.67
N THR A 30 1.35 -4.90 -1.47
CA THR A 30 2.81 -4.92 -1.61
C THR A 30 3.28 -3.85 -2.60
N ALA A 31 4.54 -3.42 -2.50
CA ALA A 31 5.15 -2.55 -3.50
C ALA A 31 5.04 -3.16 -4.91
N ARG A 32 5.12 -4.50 -5.04
CA ARG A 32 4.86 -5.23 -6.28
C ARG A 32 3.44 -5.07 -6.80
N ASP A 33 2.44 -5.30 -5.95
CA ASP A 33 1.04 -5.12 -6.32
C ASP A 33 0.77 -3.70 -6.86
N ILE A 34 1.33 -2.70 -6.18
CA ILE A 34 1.20 -1.29 -6.57
C ILE A 34 1.81 -1.05 -7.94
N VAL A 35 3.02 -1.58 -8.18
CA VAL A 35 3.73 -1.42 -9.44
C VAL A 35 2.93 -2.05 -10.59
N ASP A 36 2.49 -3.28 -10.40
CA ASP A 36 1.75 -4.03 -11.41
C ASP A 36 0.38 -3.39 -11.68
N TRP A 37 -0.32 -2.97 -10.64
CA TRP A 37 -1.60 -2.27 -10.75
C TRP A 37 -1.46 -0.96 -11.53
N ALA A 38 -0.52 -0.11 -11.13
CA ALA A 38 -0.42 1.20 -11.73
C ALA A 38 0.20 1.17 -13.12
N ALA A 39 1.01 0.15 -13.46
CA ALA A 39 1.42 -0.08 -14.84
C ALA A 39 0.22 -0.31 -15.77
N ALA A 40 -0.83 -0.97 -15.28
CA ALA A 40 -2.04 -1.26 -16.04
C ALA A 40 -3.12 -0.16 -15.96
N ASN A 41 -3.15 0.64 -14.89
CA ASN A 41 -4.29 1.51 -14.58
C ASN A 41 -3.96 3.01 -14.44
N THR A 42 -2.70 3.42 -14.62
CA THR A 42 -2.30 4.84 -14.47
C THR A 42 -1.47 5.34 -15.65
N ALA A 43 -1.13 6.63 -15.65
CA ALA A 43 -0.27 7.28 -16.64
C ALA A 43 1.21 6.82 -16.60
N TRP A 44 1.52 5.68 -15.97
CA TRP A 44 2.87 5.17 -15.88
C TRP A 44 3.49 4.88 -17.25
N HIS A 45 2.70 4.34 -18.17
CA HIS A 45 3.12 4.10 -19.55
C HIS A 45 3.54 5.39 -20.28
N GLU A 46 2.96 6.55 -19.92
CA GLU A 46 3.26 7.85 -20.54
C GLU A 46 4.57 8.45 -20.00
N LYS A 47 4.94 8.17 -18.74
CA LYS A 47 6.10 8.79 -18.08
C LYS A 47 7.46 8.10 -18.35
N LYS A 48 7.52 7.03 -19.16
CA LYS A 48 8.75 6.29 -19.55
C LYS A 48 9.79 6.21 -18.41
N LYS A 49 9.39 5.74 -17.23
CA LYS A 49 10.28 5.75 -16.06
C LYS A 49 11.29 4.61 -16.13
N CYS A 50 12.56 4.95 -15.92
CA CYS A 50 13.65 4.00 -15.87
C CYS A 50 13.56 3.17 -14.58
N ALA A 51 13.59 1.84 -14.69
CA ALA A 51 13.54 0.90 -13.55
C ALA A 51 14.75 1.01 -12.60
N THR A 52 15.79 1.76 -12.99
CA THR A 52 17.05 1.91 -12.24
C THR A 52 17.05 3.05 -11.22
N CYS A 53 15.99 3.85 -11.12
CA CYS A 53 16.03 5.08 -10.34
C CYS A 53 15.28 4.94 -9.00
N LYS A 54 16.05 5.12 -7.91
CA LYS A 54 15.64 5.34 -6.52
C LYS A 54 14.33 6.14 -6.42
N GLY A 55 13.19 5.46 -6.43
CA GLY A 55 11.89 6.07 -6.27
C GLY A 55 11.45 6.03 -4.83
N CYS A 56 10.83 7.11 -4.37
CA CYS A 56 10.13 7.12 -3.09
C CYS A 56 8.65 6.80 -3.33
N PHE A 57 8.05 6.16 -2.34
CA PHE A 57 6.60 6.16 -2.17
C PHE A 57 6.24 7.30 -1.22
N VAL A 58 5.25 8.12 -1.60
CA VAL A 58 4.58 9.04 -0.68
C VAL A 58 3.25 8.43 -0.33
N VAL A 59 3.06 8.12 0.95
CA VAL A 59 1.87 7.41 1.43
C VAL A 59 0.92 8.37 2.13
N ALA A 60 -0.37 8.05 2.10
CA ALA A 60 -1.38 8.80 2.83
C ALA A 60 -1.12 8.75 4.35
N GLU A 61 -1.48 9.82 5.06
CA GLU A 61 -1.41 9.85 6.53
C GLU A 61 -2.20 8.67 7.13
N GLY A 62 -1.61 8.00 8.12
CA GLY A 62 -2.19 6.82 8.76
C GLY A 62 -1.94 5.50 8.04
N THR A 63 -1.26 5.49 6.89
CA THR A 63 -0.79 4.26 6.25
C THR A 63 0.34 3.65 7.08
N LEU A 64 0.26 2.34 7.38
CA LEU A 64 1.37 1.61 7.99
C LEU A 64 2.25 1.01 6.89
N VAL A 65 3.56 1.15 7.02
CA VAL A 65 4.55 0.56 6.11
C VAL A 65 5.32 -0.51 6.85
N GLU A 66 5.15 -1.77 6.44
CA GLU A 66 5.84 -2.92 7.00
C GLU A 66 7.02 -3.29 6.08
N VAL A 67 8.23 -3.21 6.62
CA VAL A 67 9.47 -3.53 5.89
C VAL A 67 9.98 -4.89 6.37
N PRO A 68 9.91 -5.94 5.54
CA PRO A 68 10.42 -7.26 5.92
C PRO A 68 11.95 -7.26 6.04
N ASP A 69 12.46 -7.94 7.07
CA ASP A 69 13.90 -8.03 7.33
C ASP A 69 14.62 -8.80 6.19
N GLY A 70 15.59 -8.15 5.55
CA GLY A 70 16.47 -8.77 4.54
C GLY A 70 15.79 -9.11 3.21
N ALA A 71 14.59 -8.63 2.95
CA ALA A 71 13.78 -8.98 1.78
C ALA A 71 13.92 -8.02 0.58
N ASP A 72 13.40 -8.46 -0.57
CA ASP A 72 13.27 -7.65 -1.79
C ASP A 72 12.46 -6.38 -1.47
N PRO A 73 12.92 -5.16 -1.83
CA PRO A 73 12.12 -3.94 -1.66
C PRO A 73 10.70 -4.02 -2.26
N MET A 74 10.47 -4.94 -3.20
CA MET A 74 9.15 -5.21 -3.76
C MET A 74 8.18 -5.92 -2.79
N ASP A 75 8.68 -6.49 -1.69
CA ASP A 75 7.91 -7.16 -0.65
C ASP A 75 7.48 -6.22 0.49
N ILE A 76 7.88 -4.94 0.45
CA ILE A 76 7.39 -3.92 1.38
C ILE A 76 5.86 -3.85 1.30
N ARG A 77 5.20 -3.89 2.45
CA ARG A 77 3.74 -3.86 2.53
C ARG A 77 3.24 -2.52 3.03
N PHE A 78 2.17 -2.04 2.40
CA PHE A 78 1.43 -0.83 2.74
C PHE A 78 0.04 -1.24 3.21
N VAL A 79 -0.31 -0.85 4.43
CA VAL A 79 -1.61 -1.14 5.03
C VAL A 79 -2.45 0.12 5.02
N ALA A 80 -3.65 0.05 4.43
CA ALA A 80 -4.56 1.16 4.24
C ALA A 80 -4.87 1.87 5.57
N PRO A 81 -5.03 3.21 5.59
CA PRO A 81 -5.29 3.94 6.84
C PRO A 81 -6.53 3.49 7.61
N SER A 82 -7.57 3.07 6.90
CA SER A 82 -8.82 2.54 7.48
C SER A 82 -8.60 1.18 8.14
N GLU A 83 -7.83 0.30 7.51
CA GLU A 83 -7.39 -0.96 8.09
C GLU A 83 -6.50 -0.75 9.33
N VAL A 84 -5.56 0.19 9.27
CA VAL A 84 -4.73 0.57 10.44
C VAL A 84 -5.60 1.05 11.60
N LYS A 85 -6.58 1.94 11.34
CA LYS A 85 -7.54 2.39 12.35
C LYS A 85 -8.32 1.22 12.96
N ARG A 86 -8.74 0.25 12.14
CA ARG A 86 -9.42 -0.97 12.59
C ARG A 86 -8.51 -1.79 13.51
N ARG A 87 -7.27 -2.06 13.10
CA ARG A 87 -6.28 -2.78 13.91
C ARG A 87 -6.01 -2.09 15.25
N ILE A 88 -5.92 -0.76 15.28
CA ILE A 88 -5.77 0.01 16.53
C ILE A 88 -6.99 -0.16 17.43
N ALA A 89 -8.20 -0.06 16.89
CA ALA A 89 -9.43 -0.25 17.65
C ALA A 89 -9.56 -1.68 18.21
N GLU A 90 -8.98 -2.66 17.53
CA GLU A 90 -8.92 -4.06 17.94
C GLU A 90 -7.69 -4.40 18.80
N ASN A 91 -6.78 -3.43 19.06
CA ASN A 91 -5.51 -3.63 19.76
C ASN A 91 -4.61 -4.71 19.09
N ARG A 92 -4.59 -4.75 17.76
CA ARG A 92 -3.87 -5.71 16.89
C ARG A 92 -2.99 -5.02 15.84
N LEU A 93 -2.36 -3.90 16.19
CA LEU A 93 -1.55 -3.14 15.22
C LEU A 93 -0.37 -3.96 14.67
N TRP A 94 0.13 -4.90 15.46
CA TRP A 94 1.22 -5.79 15.11
C TRP A 94 0.65 -7.16 14.76
N ILE A 95 1.24 -7.82 13.75
CA ILE A 95 1.09 -9.27 13.61
C ILE A 95 1.71 -9.86 14.89
N ASP A 96 0.90 -10.46 15.75
CA ASP A 96 1.44 -11.33 16.80
C ASP A 96 2.30 -12.37 16.08
N ALA A 97 3.62 -12.33 16.31
CA ALA A 97 4.53 -13.31 15.72
C ALA A 97 4.03 -14.73 16.05
N PRO A 98 4.02 -15.65 15.07
CA PRO A 98 3.57 -17.02 15.30
C PRO A 98 4.36 -17.75 16.38
#